data_AF-A0A962S8G5-F1
#
_entry.id   AF-A0A962S8G5-F1
#
_cell.length_a   1.000
_cell.length_b   1.000
_cell.length_c   1.000
_cell.angle_alpha   90.00
_cell.angle_beta   90.00
_cell.angle_gamma   90.00
#
_symmetry.space_group_name_H-M   'P 1'
#
loop_
_entity.id
_entity.type
_entity.pdbx_description
1 polymer ?
#
loop_
_entity_poly.entity_id
_entity_poly.type
_entity_poly.pdbx_seq_one_letter_code
_entity_poly.pdbx_strand_id
1 'polypeptide(L)'
;MRSLNQRWTQRLGYSGGLGFFHNRGLIHRIRKGQIVLIVIALLTGVGVSSPVLANQTPDCSGGIASPSTLWPANHKFQSIDILGVFDAEGDQLEFAVQCIQQDEPLDSTGDGNTDWDAQDEDAGDATVQLRAERQGNGNGRVYHISYSVSDTLGARCIGRAHVGVPKSKKSVPVDDGPLHKSKTPII
;
A
#
# COMPACT_ATOMS: atom_id res chain seq x y z
N MET A 1 -58.41 10.77 -24.35
CA MET A 1 -57.79 9.43 -24.44
C MET A 1 -56.31 9.56 -24.11
N ARG A 2 -55.84 8.83 -23.07
CA ARG A 2 -54.47 8.28 -22.79
C ARG A 2 -53.24 9.16 -23.07
N SER A 3 -52.19 9.27 -22.25
CA SER A 3 -51.82 8.89 -20.88
C SER A 3 -50.45 9.57 -20.63
N LEU A 4 -50.21 10.13 -19.44
CA LEU A 4 -48.88 10.56 -18.98
C LEU A 4 -48.35 9.53 -17.98
N ASN A 5 -47.11 9.06 -18.15
CA ASN A 5 -46.35 8.21 -17.23
C ASN A 5 -44.86 8.38 -17.59
N GLN A 6 -43.84 8.48 -16.72
CA GLN A 6 -43.64 8.58 -15.27
C GLN A 6 -42.22 9.19 -15.12
N ARG A 7 -42.01 10.13 -14.19
CA ARG A 7 -40.67 10.51 -13.70
C ARG A 7 -40.39 9.72 -12.42
N TRP A 8 -39.20 9.13 -12.30
CA TRP A 8 -38.67 8.65 -11.02
C TRP A 8 -37.37 9.36 -10.69
N THR A 9 -37.40 10.14 -9.62
CA THR A 9 -36.24 10.65 -8.87
C THR A 9 -36.08 9.81 -7.61
N GLN A 10 -34.94 9.16 -7.41
CA GLN A 10 -34.59 8.48 -6.16
C GLN A 10 -33.69 9.41 -5.33
N ARG A 11 -34.19 9.87 -4.18
CA ARG A 11 -33.42 10.55 -3.14
C ARG A 11 -33.61 9.72 -1.86
N LEU A 12 -32.59 8.97 -1.45
CA LEU A 12 -32.61 8.26 -0.17
C LEU A 12 -32.18 9.24 0.93
N GLY A 13 -33.16 9.84 1.58
CA GLY A 13 -32.97 10.53 2.86
C GLY A 13 -33.05 9.51 3.98
N TYR A 14 -31.96 9.34 4.72
CA TYR A 14 -31.96 8.69 6.02
C TYR A 14 -32.76 9.58 7.00
N SER A 15 -33.81 9.03 7.61
CA SER A 15 -34.56 9.67 8.69
C SER A 15 -34.68 8.66 9.82
N GLY A 16 -33.83 8.81 10.84
CA GLY A 16 -33.94 8.07 12.09
C GLY A 16 -35.17 8.56 12.87
N GLY A 17 -36.24 7.78 12.83
CA GLY A 17 -37.43 8.00 13.65
C GLY A 17 -37.39 7.13 14.90
N LEU A 18 -37.30 7.76 16.07
CA LEU A 18 -37.61 7.16 17.37
C LEU A 18 -39.09 6.72 17.37
N GLY A 19 -39.32 5.42 17.17
CA GLY A 19 -40.65 4.82 17.24
C GLY A 19 -41.14 4.70 18.68
N PHE A 20 -42.03 5.60 19.11
CA PHE A 20 -42.84 5.43 20.32
C PHE A 20 -43.86 4.30 20.09
N PHE A 21 -43.58 3.12 20.63
CA PHE A 21 -44.53 2.01 20.65
C PHE A 21 -45.69 2.33 21.59
N HIS A 22 -46.85 2.68 21.02
CA HIS A 22 -48.10 2.70 21.76
C HIS A 22 -48.57 1.26 21.97
N ASN A 23 -48.49 0.78 23.21
CA ASN A 23 -49.03 -0.50 23.62
C ASN A 23 -50.58 -0.42 23.64
N ARG A 24 -51.22 -0.70 22.50
CA ARG A 24 -52.66 -0.97 22.48
C ARG A 24 -52.88 -2.40 22.94
N GLY A 25 -53.13 -2.55 24.24
CA GLY A 25 -53.55 -3.80 24.85
C GLY A 25 -54.76 -4.36 24.11
N LEU A 26 -54.58 -5.50 23.47
CA LEU A 26 -55.63 -6.20 22.73
C LEU A 26 -56.48 -6.98 23.75
N ILE A 27 -57.65 -6.43 24.12
CA ILE A 27 -58.57 -7.08 25.07
C ILE A 27 -59.23 -8.27 24.36
N HIS A 28 -58.70 -9.48 24.57
CA HIS A 28 -59.32 -10.72 24.09
C HIS A 28 -60.51 -11.11 24.98
N ARG A 29 -61.73 -10.98 24.44
CA ARG A 29 -62.95 -11.50 25.06
C ARG A 29 -62.93 -13.04 25.00
N ILE A 30 -62.71 -13.69 26.14
CA ILE A 30 -62.64 -15.15 26.27
C ILE A 30 -64.06 -15.75 26.15
N ARG A 31 -64.31 -16.65 25.18
CA ARG A 31 -65.49 -17.54 25.20
C ARG A 31 -65.13 -18.79 26.02
N LYS A 32 -66.01 -19.22 26.93
CA LYS A 32 -65.85 -20.44 27.74
C LYS A 32 -65.58 -21.64 26.81
N GLY A 33 -64.43 -22.30 26.97
CA GLY A 33 -64.14 -23.61 26.37
C GLY A 33 -62.91 -23.69 25.44
N GLN A 34 -62.19 -22.61 25.17
CA GLN A 34 -60.97 -22.67 24.33
C GLN A 34 -59.69 -22.57 25.17
N ILE A 35 -58.92 -23.67 25.20
CA ILE A 35 -57.55 -23.68 25.71
C ILE A 35 -56.68 -22.97 24.65
N VAL A 36 -56.18 -21.78 24.98
CA VAL A 36 -55.24 -21.05 24.13
C VAL A 36 -53.84 -21.35 24.63
N LEU A 37 -53.08 -22.15 23.87
CA LEU A 37 -51.64 -22.32 24.11
C LEU A 37 -50.95 -21.02 23.69
N ILE A 38 -50.53 -20.21 24.67
CA ILE A 38 -49.66 -19.06 24.42
C ILE A 38 -48.24 -19.58 24.29
N VAL A 39 -47.78 -19.80 23.06
CA VAL A 39 -46.37 -20.11 22.79
C VAL A 39 -45.61 -18.79 22.83
N ILE A 40 -45.06 -18.43 23.98
CA ILE A 40 -44.12 -17.30 24.09
C ILE A 40 -42.80 -17.76 23.48
N ALA A 41 -42.56 -17.40 22.22
CA ALA A 41 -41.25 -17.55 21.61
C ALA A 41 -40.31 -16.51 22.25
N LEU A 42 -39.51 -16.94 23.23
CA LEU A 42 -38.35 -16.18 23.69
C LEU A 42 -37.33 -16.16 22.55
N LEU A 43 -37.43 -15.15 21.69
CA LEU A 43 -36.37 -14.81 20.74
C LEU A 43 -35.22 -14.23 21.56
N THR A 44 -34.34 -15.09 22.09
CA THR A 44 -33.02 -14.65 22.50
C THR A 44 -32.30 -14.21 21.24
N GLY A 45 -32.26 -12.90 21.00
CA GLY A 45 -31.41 -12.32 19.97
C GLY A 45 -29.97 -12.66 20.31
N VAL A 46 -29.44 -13.73 19.73
CA VAL A 46 -28.00 -13.97 19.70
C VAL A 46 -27.42 -12.90 18.79
N GLY A 47 -26.87 -11.85 19.39
CA GLY A 47 -26.03 -10.89 18.69
C GLY A 47 -24.81 -11.63 18.18
N VAL A 48 -24.80 -11.96 16.90
CA VAL A 48 -23.60 -12.52 16.26
C VAL A 48 -22.64 -11.34 16.12
N SER A 49 -21.67 -11.21 17.02
CA SER A 49 -20.55 -10.30 16.78
C SER A 49 -19.73 -10.93 15.66
N SER A 50 -19.82 -10.39 14.44
CA SER A 50 -18.85 -10.72 13.40
C SER A 50 -17.45 -10.49 13.99
N PRO A 51 -16.50 -11.43 13.82
CA PRO A 51 -15.14 -11.19 14.27
C PRO A 51 -14.64 -9.93 13.54
N VAL A 52 -14.25 -8.91 14.31
CA VAL A 52 -13.46 -7.82 13.77
C VAL A 52 -12.15 -8.46 13.33
N LEU A 53 -11.94 -8.57 12.01
CA LEU A 53 -10.66 -9.05 11.49
C LEU A 53 -9.60 -8.06 11.96
N ALA A 54 -8.59 -8.55 12.68
CA ALA A 54 -7.47 -7.71 13.08
C ALA A 54 -6.72 -7.29 11.81
N ASN A 55 -6.36 -6.00 11.71
CA ASN A 55 -5.57 -5.49 10.60
C ASN A 55 -4.26 -6.27 10.48
N GLN A 56 -3.97 -6.87 9.34
CA GLN A 56 -2.68 -7.47 9.06
C GLN A 56 -1.69 -6.39 8.61
N THR A 57 -0.42 -6.74 8.66
CA THR A 57 0.65 -5.85 8.21
C THR A 57 0.92 -6.10 6.73
N PRO A 58 1.21 -5.06 5.92
CA PRO A 58 1.61 -5.25 4.54
C PRO A 58 2.82 -6.19 4.39
N ASP A 59 2.89 -6.92 3.28
CA ASP A 59 3.99 -7.83 2.96
C ASP A 59 5.01 -7.16 2.02
N CYS A 60 6.15 -6.77 2.59
CA CYS A 60 7.29 -6.21 1.86
C CYS A 60 8.27 -7.28 1.33
N SER A 61 8.08 -8.58 1.63
CA SER A 61 9.07 -9.63 1.34
C SER A 61 9.26 -9.92 -0.15
N GLY A 62 8.24 -9.64 -0.98
CA GLY A 62 8.28 -9.75 -2.43
C GLY A 62 8.78 -8.51 -3.17
N GLY A 63 9.16 -7.47 -2.44
CA GLY A 63 9.48 -6.17 -3.03
C GLY A 63 10.75 -6.18 -3.89
N ILE A 64 10.62 -5.76 -5.15
CA ILE A 64 11.70 -5.73 -6.15
C ILE A 64 11.75 -4.40 -6.89
N ALA A 65 12.94 -4.01 -7.34
CA ALA A 65 13.12 -2.84 -8.20
C ALA A 65 12.88 -3.19 -9.67
N SER A 66 12.24 -2.28 -10.40
CA SER A 66 11.99 -2.39 -11.84
C SER A 66 12.27 -1.04 -12.53
N PRO A 67 13.28 -0.96 -13.42
CA PRO A 67 14.23 -2.01 -13.77
C PRO A 67 15.20 -2.33 -12.62
N SER A 68 15.58 -3.60 -12.48
CA SER A 68 16.62 -4.03 -11.52
C SER A 68 18.05 -3.87 -12.06
N THR A 69 18.20 -3.39 -13.29
CA THR A 69 19.51 -3.18 -13.94
C THR A 69 19.50 -1.91 -14.79
N LEU A 70 20.51 -1.06 -14.62
CA LEU A 70 20.74 0.12 -15.43
C LEU A 70 21.92 -0.11 -16.37
N TRP A 71 21.67 -0.06 -17.67
CA TRP A 71 22.71 -0.19 -18.70
C TRP A 71 22.31 0.57 -19.97
N PRO A 72 23.25 1.23 -20.67
CA PRO A 72 24.67 1.40 -20.32
C PRO A 72 24.87 2.39 -19.16
N ALA A 73 26.02 2.31 -18.50
CA ALA A 73 26.47 3.31 -17.53
C ALA A 73 26.79 4.63 -18.27
N ASN A 74 25.77 5.48 -18.43
CA ASN A 74 25.78 6.67 -19.27
C ASN A 74 25.52 7.96 -18.49
N HIS A 75 25.63 7.90 -17.16
CA HIS A 75 25.47 9.02 -16.24
C HIS A 75 24.06 9.66 -16.23
N LYS A 76 23.04 8.99 -16.80
CA LYS A 76 21.66 9.49 -16.81
C LYS A 76 20.81 8.87 -15.72
N PHE A 77 19.89 9.66 -15.16
CA PHE A 77 18.85 9.16 -14.27
C PHE A 77 17.83 8.30 -15.02
N GLN A 78 17.35 7.27 -14.34
CA GLN A 78 16.26 6.40 -14.78
C GLN A 78 15.30 6.15 -13.61
N SER A 79 14.02 6.07 -13.95
CA SER A 79 12.94 5.79 -13.02
C SER A 79 12.96 4.32 -12.63
N ILE A 80 12.87 4.06 -11.33
CA ILE A 80 12.85 2.74 -10.73
C ILE A 80 11.61 2.62 -9.88
N ASP A 81 10.76 1.65 -10.20
CA ASP A 81 9.58 1.31 -9.41
C ASP A 81 9.88 0.18 -8.43
N ILE A 82 9.26 0.23 -7.25
CA ILE A 82 9.25 -0.85 -6.27
C ILE A 82 7.93 -1.61 -6.45
N LEU A 83 8.03 -2.86 -6.90
CA LEU A 83 6.89 -3.73 -7.22
C LEU A 83 6.85 -4.93 -6.26
N GLY A 84 5.72 -5.63 -6.19
CA GLY A 84 5.61 -6.90 -5.44
C GLY A 84 5.37 -6.77 -3.94
N VAL A 85 5.12 -5.55 -3.45
CA VAL A 85 4.55 -5.32 -2.11
C VAL A 85 3.03 -5.39 -2.20
N PHE A 86 2.38 -6.04 -1.25
CA PHE A 86 0.91 -6.12 -1.20
C PHE A 86 0.39 -6.17 0.24
N ASP A 87 -0.91 -5.92 0.39
CA ASP A 87 -1.67 -6.13 1.62
C ASP A 87 -2.73 -7.22 1.38
N ALA A 88 -2.93 -8.12 2.34
CA ALA A 88 -3.80 -9.28 2.14
C ALA A 88 -5.30 -8.92 2.19
N GLU A 89 -5.64 -7.86 2.90
CA GLU A 89 -6.97 -7.26 3.00
C GLU A 89 -7.27 -6.35 1.80
N GLY A 90 -6.22 -5.93 1.09
CA GLY A 90 -6.32 -5.04 -0.06
C GLY A 90 -6.42 -3.58 0.35
N ASP A 91 -5.92 -3.23 1.54
CA ASP A 91 -5.84 -1.85 1.98
C ASP A 91 -4.87 -1.05 1.10
N GLN A 92 -5.15 0.25 0.96
CA GLN A 92 -4.27 1.14 0.20
C GLN A 92 -2.92 1.27 0.90
N LEU A 93 -1.84 1.15 0.11
CA LEU A 93 -0.46 1.23 0.58
C LEU A 93 0.13 2.62 0.33
N GLU A 94 0.84 3.14 1.33
CA GLU A 94 1.64 4.37 1.25
C GLU A 94 3.12 4.03 1.35
N PHE A 95 3.91 4.45 0.36
CA PHE A 95 5.34 4.16 0.30
C PHE A 95 6.17 5.34 0.80
N ALA A 96 7.22 5.03 1.55
CA ALA A 96 8.23 6.01 1.94
C ALA A 96 9.64 5.41 1.77
N VAL A 97 10.42 5.98 0.87
CA VAL A 97 11.84 5.66 0.69
C VAL A 97 12.62 6.30 1.83
N GLN A 98 13.35 5.47 2.59
CA GLN A 98 14.04 5.91 3.80
C GLN A 98 15.50 6.28 3.52
N CYS A 99 16.16 5.47 2.70
CA CYS A 99 17.58 5.65 2.38
C CYS A 99 17.93 4.91 1.09
N ILE A 100 18.77 5.53 0.27
CA ILE A 100 19.41 4.90 -0.87
C ILE A 100 20.92 4.92 -0.64
N GLN A 101 21.51 3.72 -0.64
CA GLN A 101 22.94 3.51 -0.47
C GLN A 101 23.52 2.77 -1.67
N GLN A 102 24.84 2.80 -1.80
CA GLN A 102 25.59 2.17 -2.88
C GLN A 102 26.93 1.62 -2.39
N ASP A 103 27.44 0.61 -3.07
CA ASP A 103 28.69 -0.09 -2.73
C ASP A 103 29.96 0.62 -3.22
N GLU A 104 29.91 1.32 -4.35
CA GLU A 104 31.01 2.13 -4.83
C GLU A 104 30.87 3.60 -4.36
N PRO A 105 31.95 4.36 -4.12
CA PRO A 105 31.82 5.78 -3.78
C PRO A 105 31.25 6.60 -4.96
N LEU A 106 30.74 7.79 -4.65
CA LEU A 106 30.36 8.78 -5.67
C LEU A 106 31.58 9.11 -6.54
N ASP A 107 31.38 9.24 -7.84
CA ASP A 107 32.47 9.59 -8.75
C ASP A 107 32.77 11.10 -8.66
N SER A 108 33.83 11.44 -7.93
CA SER A 108 34.31 12.81 -7.72
C SER A 108 35.60 13.14 -8.48
N THR A 109 36.11 12.20 -9.29
CA THR A 109 37.40 12.38 -9.99
C THR A 109 37.39 11.95 -11.47
N GLY A 110 36.33 11.32 -11.97
CA GLY A 110 36.17 10.93 -13.37
C GLY A 110 35.55 12.00 -14.28
N ASP A 111 35.47 11.69 -15.58
CA ASP A 111 34.95 12.57 -16.63
C ASP A 111 33.48 13.01 -16.41
N GLY A 112 32.79 12.37 -15.45
CA GLY A 112 31.38 12.57 -15.13
C GLY A 112 31.10 13.34 -13.85
N ASN A 113 32.08 13.65 -12.98
CA ASN A 113 31.95 14.28 -11.65
C ASN A 113 30.52 14.59 -11.20
N THR A 114 29.95 13.71 -10.37
CA THR A 114 28.57 13.85 -9.93
C THR A 114 28.43 13.90 -8.42
N ASP A 115 27.63 14.86 -7.96
CA ASP A 115 27.47 15.14 -6.53
C ASP A 115 26.52 14.15 -5.81
N TRP A 116 25.65 13.47 -6.55
CA TRP A 116 24.68 12.48 -6.05
C TRP A 116 24.19 11.57 -7.17
N ASP A 117 23.96 10.30 -6.88
CA ASP A 117 23.53 9.25 -7.81
C ASP A 117 22.06 8.83 -7.63
N ALA A 118 21.39 9.38 -6.62
CA ALA A 118 19.96 9.20 -6.40
C ALA A 118 19.25 10.55 -6.30
N GLN A 119 18.04 10.60 -6.84
CA GLN A 119 17.11 11.69 -6.65
C GLN A 119 15.78 11.13 -6.18
N ASP A 120 15.28 11.73 -5.11
CA ASP A 120 13.90 11.57 -4.68
C ASP A 120 13.16 12.72 -5.37
N GLU A 121 12.44 12.41 -6.43
CA GLU A 121 11.33 13.28 -6.80
C GLU A 121 10.23 12.94 -5.79
N ASP A 122 10.02 13.85 -4.82
CA ASP A 122 8.96 13.78 -3.80
C ASP A 122 7.67 13.15 -4.36
N ALA A 123 7.14 12.07 -3.76
CA ALA A 123 5.81 11.61 -4.21
C ALA A 123 4.96 10.76 -3.26
N GLY A 124 5.48 10.12 -2.20
CA GLY A 124 4.68 9.08 -1.51
C GLY A 124 4.35 7.87 -2.40
N ASP A 125 4.99 7.79 -3.56
CA ASP A 125 4.87 6.73 -4.55
C ASP A 125 6.04 5.75 -4.42
N ALA A 126 5.85 4.56 -4.96
CA ALA A 126 6.83 3.48 -4.96
C ALA A 126 7.98 3.70 -5.98
N THR A 127 8.37 4.94 -6.28
CA THR A 127 9.28 5.27 -7.39
C THR A 127 10.46 6.13 -6.94
N VAL A 128 11.66 5.84 -7.46
CA VAL A 128 12.90 6.61 -7.24
C VAL A 128 13.66 6.83 -8.54
N GLN A 129 14.52 7.83 -8.59
CA GLN A 129 15.39 8.08 -9.74
C GLN A 129 16.84 7.70 -9.39
N LEU A 130 17.41 6.75 -10.13
CA LEU A 130 18.81 6.33 -9.95
C LEU A 130 19.63 6.64 -11.20
N ARG A 131 20.86 7.11 -11.00
CA ARG A 131 21.79 7.31 -12.12
C ARG A 131 22.36 5.98 -12.57
N ALA A 132 22.40 5.77 -13.89
CA ALA A 132 23.19 4.71 -14.51
C ALA A 132 24.69 5.05 -14.43
N GLU A 133 25.25 4.99 -13.21
CA GLU A 133 26.61 5.37 -12.84
C GLU A 133 27.33 4.20 -12.17
N ARG A 134 28.64 4.11 -12.40
CA ARG A 134 29.55 3.17 -11.71
C ARG A 134 30.99 3.61 -11.94
N GLN A 135 31.88 3.18 -11.07
CA GLN A 135 33.30 3.38 -11.26
C GLN A 135 33.81 2.63 -12.49
N GLY A 136 34.68 3.28 -13.27
CA GLY A 136 35.32 2.67 -14.43
C GLY A 136 36.14 1.42 -14.07
N ASN A 137 36.85 1.47 -12.93
CA ASN A 137 37.74 0.40 -12.48
C ASN A 137 37.08 -0.60 -11.51
N GLY A 138 35.84 -0.35 -11.07
CA GLY A 138 35.10 -1.21 -10.15
C GLY A 138 34.61 -2.52 -10.78
N ASN A 139 33.83 -3.27 -10.01
CA ASN A 139 33.15 -4.52 -10.38
C ASN A 139 31.69 -4.27 -10.84
N GLY A 140 31.24 -3.02 -10.81
CA GLY A 140 29.87 -2.61 -11.14
C GLY A 140 29.12 -2.29 -9.87
N ARG A 141 28.28 -1.27 -9.92
CA ARG A 141 27.59 -0.72 -8.75
C ARG A 141 26.33 -1.51 -8.39
N VAL A 142 26.05 -1.62 -7.11
CA VAL A 142 24.75 -2.04 -6.57
C VAL A 142 24.18 -0.93 -5.70
N TYR A 143 22.99 -0.47 -6.06
CA TYR A 143 22.16 0.38 -5.22
C TYR A 143 21.30 -0.45 -4.28
N HIS A 144 21.19 0.00 -3.04
CA HIS A 144 20.36 -0.53 -1.96
C HIS A 144 19.28 0.48 -1.61
N ILE A 145 18.05 0.23 -2.03
CA ILE A 145 16.88 1.08 -1.75
C ILE A 145 16.16 0.51 -0.53
N SER A 146 16.27 1.19 0.61
CA SER A 146 15.49 0.86 1.81
C SER A 146 14.21 1.68 1.86
N TYR A 147 13.07 1.02 2.00
CA TYR A 147 11.76 1.65 2.01
C TYR A 147 10.87 1.06 3.09
N SER A 148 9.82 1.79 3.43
CA SER A 148 8.72 1.35 4.27
C SER A 148 7.41 1.52 3.57
N VAL A 149 6.46 0.68 3.96
CA VAL A 149 5.10 0.73 3.47
C VAL A 149 4.14 0.67 4.65
N SER A 150 3.17 1.57 4.69
CA SER A 150 2.08 1.56 5.66
C SER A 150 0.72 1.42 4.98
N ASP A 151 -0.23 0.79 5.67
CA ASP A 151 -1.63 0.75 5.25
C ASP A 151 -2.44 1.90 5.88
N THR A 152 -3.72 1.98 5.50
CA THR A 152 -4.65 3.00 6.00
C THR A 152 -5.04 2.85 7.47
N LEU A 153 -4.76 1.71 8.08
CA LEU A 153 -5.07 1.36 9.46
C LEU A 153 -3.84 1.47 10.39
N GLY A 154 -2.68 1.80 9.82
CA GLY A 154 -1.43 2.11 10.51
C GLY A 154 -0.47 0.94 10.70
N ALA A 155 -0.73 -0.25 10.15
CA ALA A 155 0.30 -1.30 10.17
C ALA A 155 1.36 -1.01 9.10
N ARG A 156 2.58 -1.53 9.31
CA ARG A 156 3.77 -1.11 8.56
C ARG A 156 4.79 -2.22 8.39
N CYS A 157 5.36 -2.32 7.18
CA CYS A 157 6.52 -3.16 6.88
C CYS A 157 7.71 -2.33 6.38
N ILE A 158 8.89 -2.97 6.35
CA ILE A 158 10.13 -2.44 5.77
C ILE A 158 10.62 -3.45 4.75
N GLY A 159 11.09 -2.96 3.61
CA GLY A 159 11.68 -3.77 2.55
C GLY A 159 12.97 -3.17 2.01
N ARG A 160 13.66 -3.98 1.20
CA ARG A 160 14.84 -3.54 0.45
C ARG A 160 14.74 -4.03 -0.99
N ALA A 161 15.10 -3.16 -1.91
CA ALA A 161 15.21 -3.49 -3.32
C ALA A 161 16.61 -3.12 -3.83
N HIS A 162 17.11 -3.88 -4.81
CA HIS A 162 18.46 -3.70 -5.35
C HIS A 162 18.41 -3.36 -6.83
N VAL A 163 19.29 -2.45 -7.26
CA VAL A 163 19.48 -2.09 -8.67
C VAL A 163 20.96 -2.18 -9.03
N GLY A 164 21.28 -2.92 -10.08
CA GLY A 164 22.64 -3.12 -10.53
C GLY A 164 23.04 -2.22 -11.70
N VAL A 165 24.26 -1.71 -11.71
CA VAL A 165 24.91 -1.07 -12.86
C VAL A 165 26.14 -1.89 -13.25
N PRO A 166 26.02 -2.81 -14.22
CA PRO A 166 27.10 -3.75 -14.51
C PRO A 166 28.28 -3.08 -15.20
N LYS A 167 29.48 -3.63 -14.97
CA LYS A 167 30.72 -3.21 -15.65
C LYS A 167 30.63 -3.34 -17.17
N SER A 168 29.99 -4.41 -17.63
CA SER A 168 29.80 -4.75 -19.04
C SER A 168 28.42 -5.38 -19.25
N LYS A 169 27.94 -5.42 -20.50
CA LYS A 169 26.65 -6.05 -20.85
C LYS A 169 26.53 -7.52 -20.41
N LYS A 170 27.63 -8.21 -20.11
CA LYS A 170 27.67 -9.64 -19.74
C LYS A 170 28.08 -9.89 -18.29
N SER A 171 28.43 -8.86 -17.53
CA SER A 171 28.81 -9.00 -16.12
C SER A 171 27.60 -8.77 -15.22
N VAL A 172 27.58 -9.44 -14.08
CA VAL A 172 26.70 -9.11 -12.96
C VAL A 172 27.50 -8.20 -12.02
N PRO A 173 26.95 -7.06 -11.56
CA PRO A 173 27.58 -6.27 -10.51
C PRO A 173 27.78 -7.11 -9.25
N VAL A 174 28.83 -6.85 -8.49
CA VAL A 174 29.11 -7.57 -7.24
C VAL A 174 28.67 -6.67 -6.10
N ASP A 175 27.74 -7.14 -5.29
CA ASP A 175 27.25 -6.39 -4.14
C ASP A 175 28.25 -6.45 -2.99
N ASP A 176 29.02 -5.38 -2.82
CA ASP A 176 29.95 -5.20 -1.70
C ASP A 176 29.27 -4.54 -0.46
N GLY A 177 27.96 -4.30 -0.53
CA GLY A 177 27.11 -3.79 0.55
C GLY A 177 26.78 -2.28 0.47
N PRO A 178 25.91 -1.77 1.36
CA PRO A 178 25.45 -0.38 1.34
C PRO A 178 26.48 0.58 1.98
N LEU A 179 27.63 0.78 1.35
CA LEU A 179 28.80 1.45 1.94
C LEU A 179 28.72 2.99 1.92
N HIS A 180 28.06 3.55 0.91
CA HIS A 180 28.02 4.99 0.64
C HIS A 180 26.59 5.46 0.48
N LYS A 181 26.25 6.67 0.93
CA LYS A 181 24.95 7.27 0.62
C LYS A 181 24.94 7.73 -0.83
N SER A 182 23.85 7.44 -1.56
CA SER A 182 23.71 7.87 -2.96
C SER A 182 23.25 9.32 -3.11
N LYS A 183 22.88 9.97 -2.00
CA LYS A 183 22.53 11.39 -1.90
C LYS A 183 22.92 11.92 -0.51
N THR A 184 23.28 13.18 -0.40
CA THR A 184 23.38 13.87 0.90
C THR A 184 21.99 13.99 1.52
N PRO A 185 21.86 14.00 2.87
CA PRO A 185 20.54 14.08 3.51
C PRO A 185 19.78 15.32 3.03
N ILE A 186 18.49 15.16 2.71
CA ILE A 186 17.56 16.29 2.61
C ILE A 186 17.52 16.92 4.00
N ILE A 187 18.03 18.16 4.11
CA ILE A 187 17.92 18.99 5.32
C ILE A 187 16.52 19.55 5.45
#